data_AF-A0A3G3GRQ7-F1
#
_entry.id   AF-A0A3G3GRQ7-F1
#
_cell.length_a   1.000
_cell.length_b   1.000
_cell.length_c   1.000
_cell.angle_alpha   90.00
_cell.angle_beta   90.00
_cell.angle_gamma   90.00
#
_symmetry.space_group_name_H-M   'P 1'
#
loop_
_entity.id
_entity.type
_entity.pdbx_description
1 polymer ?
#
loop_
_entity_poly.entity_id
_entity_poly.type
_entity_poly.pdbx_seq_one_letter_code
_entity_poly.pdbx_strand_id
1 'polypeptide(L)' 'MSALQIENTDRYLKITLDKEAFDEAQIMDLLDYLRTEDLVKKAQFDDSILELSKSIKKSWWSKHKDTLLK' A
#
# COMPACT_ATOMS: atom_id res chain seq x y z
N MET A 1 -31.74 1.42 -3.87
CA MET A 1 -30.53 1.45 -4.72
C MET A 1 -29.45 0.67 -3.98
N SER A 2 -28.54 -0.02 -4.69
CA SER A 2 -27.45 -0.75 -4.02
C SER A 2 -26.46 0.25 -3.42
N ALA A 3 -25.99 0.01 -2.20
CA ALA A 3 -25.01 0.88 -1.54
C ALA A 3 -23.68 0.98 -2.31
N LEU A 4 -23.33 -0.07 -3.06
CA LEU A 4 -22.15 -0.13 -3.93
C LEU A 4 -22.60 -0.33 -5.38
N GLN A 5 -22.06 0.50 -6.28
CA GLN A 5 -22.19 0.36 -7.72
C GLN A 5 -20.81 0.44 -8.36
N ILE A 6 -20.54 -0.48 -9.28
CA ILE A 6 -19.28 -0.56 -10.02
C ILE A 6 -19.60 -0.55 -11.50
N GLU A 7 -19.04 0.40 -12.23
CA GLU A 7 -19.14 0.51 -13.67
C GLU A 7 -17.75 0.37 -14.28
N ASN A 8 -17.57 -0.67 -15.09
CA ASN A 8 -16.35 -0.87 -15.85
C ASN A 8 -16.54 -0.27 -17.25
N THR A 9 -15.75 0.74 -17.57
CA THR A 9 -15.73 1.38 -18.89
C THR A 9 -14.37 1.14 -19.54
N ASP A 10 -14.28 1.29 -20.86
CA ASP A 10 -13.06 1.03 -21.62
C ASP A 10 -11.82 1.78 -21.12
N ARG A 11 -12.02 2.92 -20.44
CA ARG A 11 -10.94 3.78 -19.92
C ARG A 11 -10.84 3.80 -18.39
N TYR A 12 -11.94 3.57 -17.68
CA TYR A 12 -12.02 3.81 -16.24
C TYR A 12 -12.91 2.78 -15.54
N LEU A 13 -12.50 2.37 -14.34
CA LEU A 13 -13.38 1.73 -13.37
C LEU A 13 -14.00 2.81 -12.48
N LYS A 14 -15.32 3.02 -12.57
CA LYS A 14 -16.05 3.93 -11.69
C LYS A 14 -16.64 3.14 -10.54
N ILE A 15 -16.32 3.57 -9.32
CA ILE A 15 -16.87 3.01 -8.09
C ILE A 15 -17.72 4.10 -7.44
N THR A 16 -18.98 3.79 -7.16
CA THR A 16 -19.92 4.68 -6.48
C THR A 16 -20.34 4.03 -5.17
N LEU A 17 -20.22 4.78 -4.08
CA LEU A 17 -20.48 4.36 -2.71
C LEU A 17 -21.52 5.28 -2.10
N ASP A 18 -22.51 4.70 -1.44
CA ASP A 18 -23.46 5.41 -0.60
C ASP A 18 -22.83 5.74 0.76
N LYS A 19 -22.61 7.03 1.03
CA LYS A 19 -21.96 7.49 2.26
C LYS A 19 -22.75 7.16 3.53
N GLU A 20 -24.05 6.90 3.44
CA GLU A 20 -24.85 6.50 4.60
C GLU A 20 -24.69 5.02 4.95
N ALA A 21 -24.17 4.22 4.01
CA ALA A 21 -24.01 2.77 4.17
C ALA A 21 -22.56 2.35 4.47
N PHE A 22 -21.60 3.26 4.37
CA PHE A 22 -20.17 2.99 4.57
C PHE A 22 -19.54 3.94 5.57
N ASP A 23 -18.59 3.43 6.35
CA ASP A 23 -17.78 4.23 7.25
C ASP A 23 -16.78 5.08 6.44
N GLU A 24 -16.80 6.39 6.66
CA GLU A 24 -15.90 7.34 6.02
C GLU A 24 -14.43 7.00 6.27
N ALA A 25 -14.08 6.52 7.48
CA ALA A 25 -12.71 6.15 7.80
C ALA A 25 -12.23 4.98 6.93
N GLN A 26 -13.09 3.96 6.72
CA GLN A 26 -12.77 2.80 5.89
C GLN A 26 -12.62 3.18 4.41
N ILE A 27 -13.42 4.13 3.93
CA ILE A 27 -13.29 4.64 2.56
C ILE A 27 -11.96 5.38 2.39
N MET A 28 -11.57 6.21 3.36
CA MET A 28 -10.32 6.95 3.31
C MET A 28 -9.10 6.01 3.31
N ASP A 29 -9.11 4.97 4.14
CA ASP A 29 -8.06 3.95 4.16
C ASP A 29 -7.92 3.24 2.80
N LEU A 30 -9.05 2.90 2.17
CA LEU A 30 -9.05 2.29 0.84
C LEU A 30 -8.45 3.23 -0.23
N LEU A 31 -8.80 4.52 -0.19
CA LEU A 31 -8.29 5.51 -1.13
C LEU A 31 -6.78 5.72 -0.97
N ASP A 32 -6.28 5.73 0.27
CA ASP A 32 -4.86 5.91 0.55
C ASP A 32 -4.05 4.66 0.16
N TYR A 33 -4.61 3.46 0.34
CA TYR A 33 -4.01 2.23 -0.20
C TYR A 33 -3.85 2.30 -1.73
N LEU A 34 -4.91 2.66 -2.45
CA LEU A 34 -4.89 2.74 -3.93
C LEU A 34 -3.90 3.80 -4.42
N ARG A 35 -3.81 4.95 -3.75
CA ARG A 35 -2.82 5.99 -4.04
C ARG A 35 -1.39 5.48 -3.83
N THR A 36 -1.16 4.78 -2.73
CA THR A 36 0.15 4.20 -2.43
C THR A 36 0.55 3.19 -3.49
N GLU A 37 -0.38 2.33 -3.91
CA GLU A 37 -0.13 1.34 -4.96
C GLU A 37 0.20 1.98 -6.32
N ASP A 38 -0.51 3.04 -6.72
CA ASP A 38 -0.21 3.81 -7.93
C ASP A 38 1.18 4.45 -7.86
N LEU A 39 1.53 5.03 -6.71
CA LEU A 39 2.86 5.62 -6.50
C LEU A 39 3.97 4.58 -6.54
N VAL A 40 3.77 3.40 -5.94
CA VAL A 40 4.73 2.28 -5.98
C VAL A 40 4.95 1.80 -7.41
N LYS A 41 3.86 1.62 -8.17
CA LYS A 41 3.92 1.23 -9.59
C LYS A 41 4.65 2.29 -10.43
N LYS A 42 4.36 3.57 -10.22
CA LYS A 42 5.03 4.69 -10.91
C LYS A 42 6.50 4.81 -10.56
N ALA A 43 6.85 4.59 -9.30
CA ALA A 43 8.22 4.66 -8.81
C ALA A 43 9.09 3.48 -9.30
N GLN A 44 8.51 2.49 -9.99
CA GLN A 44 9.19 1.25 -10.38
C GLN A 44 9.98 0.66 -9.21
N PHE A 45 9.40 0.69 -8.00
CA PHE A 45 10.00 0.03 -6.85
C PHE A 45 9.93 -1.48 -7.10
N ASP A 46 11.01 -1.98 -7.70
CA ASP A 46 11.31 -3.38 -7.93
C ASP A 46 11.54 -4.09 -6.57
N ASP A 47 11.29 -5.41 -6.54
CA ASP A 47 11.61 -6.31 -5.43
C ASP A 47 13.06 -6.14 -4.94
N SER A 48 13.95 -5.57 -5.75
CA SER A 48 15.30 -5.13 -5.36
C SER A 48 15.33 -4.16 -4.18
N ILE A 49 14.31 -3.33 -3.96
CA ILE A 49 14.22 -2.50 -2.74
C ILE A 49 13.97 -3.35 -1.50
N LEU A 50 13.20 -4.42 -1.63
CA LEU A 50 13.00 -5.36 -0.53
C LEU A 50 14.31 -6.08 -0.20
N GLU A 51 15.08 -6.46 -1.22
CA GLU A 51 16.42 -7.03 -1.06
C GLU A 51 17.43 -6.04 -0.47
N LEU A 52 17.39 -4.76 -0.89
CA LEU A 52 18.19 -3.69 -0.29
C LEU A 52 17.84 -3.53 1.20
N SER A 53 16.55 -3.55 1.53
CA SER A 53 16.06 -3.45 2.91
C SER A 53 16.56 -4.61 3.78
N LYS A 54 16.51 -5.84 3.25
CA LYS A 54 17.06 -7.04 3.91
C LYS A 54 18.56 -6.95 4.09
N SER A 55 19.29 -6.47 3.09
CA SER A 55 20.74 -6.27 3.14
C SER A 55 21.14 -5.22 4.19
N ILE A 56 20.44 -4.08 4.24
CA ILE A 56 20.65 -3.04 5.26
C ILE A 56 20.42 -3.61 6.67
N LYS A 57 19.29 -4.31 6.89
CA LYS A 57 18.99 -4.94 8.19
C LYS A 57 20.05 -5.97 8.58
N LYS A 58 20.47 -6.83 7.64
CA LYS A 58 21.50 -7.86 7.87
C LYS A 58 22.85 -7.25 8.21
N SER A 59 23.28 -6.24 7.44
CA SER A 59 24.53 -5.51 7.65
C SER A 59 24.55 -4.79 9.01
N TRP A 60 23.43 -4.14 9.36
CA TRP A 60 23.28 -3.47 10.64
C TRP A 60 23.34 -4.46 11.81
N TRP A 61 22.57 -5.55 11.75
CA TRP A 61 22.59 -6.59 12.78
C TRP A 61 23.97 -7.24 12.91
N SER A 62 24.65 -7.56 11.81
CA SER A 62 26.01 -8.13 11.86
C SER A 62 27.01 -7.23 12.56
N LYS A 63 26.84 -5.91 12.49
CA LYS A 63 27.75 -4.95 13.12
C LYS A 63 27.43 -4.66 14.59
N HIS A 64 26.18 -4.81 15.01
CA HIS A 64 25.72 -4.34 16.33
C HIS A 64 25.23 -5.45 17.26
N LYS A 65 25.09 -6.69 16.76
CA LYS A 65 24.57 -7.84 17.54
C LYS A 65 25.39 -8.11 18.81
N ASP A 66 26.72 -8.08 18.73
CA ASP A 66 27.60 -8.38 19.87
C ASP A 66 27.56 -7.31 20.96
N THR A 67 27.13 -6.09 20.61
CA THR A 67 26.96 -4.98 21.55
C THR A 67 25.58 -5.01 22.20
N LEU A 68 24.57 -5.57 21.52
CA LEU A 68 23.17 -5.59 21.97
C LEU A 68 22.79 -6.85 22.75
N LEU A 69 23.50 -7.97 22.56
CA LEU A 69 23.23 -9.25 23.25
C LEU A 69 24.19 -9.53 24.41
N LYS A 70 24.74 -8.48 25.03
CA LYS A 70 25.52 -8.57 26.27
C LYS A 70 24.65 -8.34 27.50
#